data_AF-A0A5J6PCL3-F1
#
_entry.id   AF-A0A5J6PCL3-F1
#
_cell.length_a   1.000
_cell.length_b   1.000
_cell.length_c   1.000
_cell.angle_alpha   90.00
_cell.angle_beta   90.00
_cell.angle_gamma   90.00
#
_symmetry.space_group_name_H-M   'P 1'
#
loop_
_entity.id
_entity.type
_entity.pdbx_description
1 polymer ?
#
loop_
_entity_poly.entity_id
_entity_poly.type
_entity_poly.pdbx_seq_one_letter_code
_entity_poly.pdbx_strand_id
1 'polypeptide(L)'
;MDMKINKSQLRREREQRAWTQSHLAEVANLSMRTVQRIERTGDASMESASALASALNLELAVLIETPVVAVKSIRFKLWGAIGLLGSAIIALGWWSSAVAEQVMVSLSIETPDKVYSDMMLLNEVGKESEIELDHQFRMIFTTQRQGEHLLITTKIYNFIENEYRLFSSPGMLVADREPASLIVTFPDDQRVNLQLKADF
;
A
#
# COMPACT_ATOMS: atom_id res chain seq x y z
N MET A 1 13.71 -21.78 -17.69
CA MET A 1 13.46 -20.34 -17.49
C MET A 1 13.43 -20.13 -15.99
N ASP A 2 14.27 -19.23 -15.49
CA ASP A 2 14.36 -18.98 -14.05
C ASP A 2 13.32 -17.93 -13.67
N MET A 3 12.54 -18.23 -12.64
CA MET A 3 11.52 -17.37 -12.08
C MET A 3 12.05 -16.72 -10.81
N LYS A 4 11.68 -15.46 -10.62
CA LYS A 4 11.98 -14.73 -9.40
C LYS A 4 10.78 -14.79 -8.46
N ILE A 5 10.99 -15.33 -7.27
CA ILE A 5 9.98 -15.53 -6.24
C ILE A 5 10.11 -14.45 -5.18
N ASN A 6 8.97 -13.90 -4.77
CA ASN A 6 8.88 -13.00 -3.64
C ASN A 6 9.17 -13.75 -2.32
N LYS A 7 10.38 -13.57 -1.79
CA LYS A 7 10.89 -14.29 -0.62
C LYS A 7 10.10 -14.03 0.65
N SER A 8 9.71 -12.77 0.89
CA SER A 8 8.97 -12.39 2.10
C SER A 8 7.58 -13.02 2.09
N GLN A 9 6.95 -13.03 0.92
CA GLN A 9 5.66 -13.65 0.72
C GLN A 9 5.71 -15.17 0.88
N LEU A 10 6.67 -15.85 0.24
CA LEU A 10 6.85 -17.31 0.41
C LEU A 10 7.03 -17.68 1.89
N ARG A 11 7.86 -16.92 2.61
CA ARG A 11 8.10 -17.15 4.04
C ARG A 11 6.86 -16.90 4.89
N ARG A 12 6.13 -15.82 4.61
CA ARG A 12 4.89 -15.46 5.31
C ARG A 12 3.83 -16.53 5.17
N GLU A 13 3.58 -17.00 3.94
CA GLU A 13 2.57 -18.04 3.67
C GLU A 13 2.90 -19.36 4.41
N ARG A 14 4.19 -19.70 4.50
CA ARG A 14 4.66 -20.85 5.28
C ARG A 14 4.40 -20.65 6.78
N GLU A 15 4.73 -19.48 7.32
CA GLU A 15 4.59 -19.18 8.75
C GLU A 15 3.13 -19.07 9.19
N GLN A 16 2.25 -18.49 8.35
CA GLN A 16 0.80 -18.45 8.60
C GLN A 16 0.17 -19.83 8.73
N ARG A 17 0.73 -20.84 8.05
CA ARG A 17 0.30 -22.24 8.14
C ARG A 17 1.00 -23.02 9.27
N ALA A 18 1.83 -22.34 10.08
CA ALA A 18 2.70 -22.96 11.09
C ALA A 18 3.63 -24.05 10.52
N TRP A 19 4.03 -23.92 9.25
CA TRP A 19 4.87 -24.90 8.57
C TRP A 19 6.36 -24.62 8.78
N THR A 20 7.14 -25.67 8.99
CA THR A 20 8.60 -25.58 8.93
C THR A 20 9.06 -25.62 7.47
N GLN A 21 10.31 -25.22 7.21
CA GLN A 21 10.89 -25.35 5.87
C GLN A 21 10.90 -26.81 5.38
N SER A 22 11.10 -27.77 6.28
CA SER A 22 11.04 -29.20 5.95
C SER A 22 9.63 -29.64 5.57
N HIS A 23 8.61 -29.15 6.27
CA HIS A 23 7.22 -29.47 5.97
C HIS A 23 6.77 -28.86 4.63
N LEU A 24 7.13 -27.60 4.35
CA LEU A 24 6.88 -27.00 3.03
C LEU A 24 7.57 -27.79 1.92
N ALA A 25 8.80 -28.26 2.15
CA ALA A 25 9.52 -29.08 1.18
C ALA A 25 8.80 -30.41 0.90
N GLU A 26 8.30 -31.06 1.94
CA GLU A 26 7.54 -32.31 1.84
C GLU A 26 6.25 -32.12 1.03
N VAL A 27 5.43 -31.11 1.38
CA VAL A 27 4.15 -30.83 0.70
C VAL A 27 4.37 -30.38 -0.75
N ALA A 28 5.41 -29.58 -1.01
CA ALA A 28 5.76 -29.16 -2.36
C ALA A 28 6.51 -30.22 -3.18
N ASN A 29 6.80 -31.38 -2.59
CA ASN A 29 7.63 -32.42 -3.22
C ASN A 29 8.98 -31.88 -3.74
N LEU A 30 9.62 -31.03 -2.93
CA LEU A 30 10.93 -30.44 -3.18
C LEU A 30 11.93 -30.86 -2.10
N SER A 31 13.23 -30.71 -2.37
CA SER A 31 14.22 -30.87 -1.30
C SER A 31 14.19 -29.69 -0.33
N MET A 32 14.47 -29.95 0.96
CA MET A 32 14.61 -28.87 1.96
C MET A 32 15.64 -27.82 1.54
N ARG A 33 16.77 -28.26 0.93
CA ARG A 33 17.80 -27.36 0.37
C ARG A 33 17.23 -26.46 -0.73
N THR A 34 16.31 -26.97 -1.54
CA THR A 34 15.65 -26.21 -2.60
C THR A 34 14.80 -25.10 -1.98
N VAL A 35 13.92 -25.40 -1.02
CA VAL A 35 13.09 -24.33 -0.43
C VAL A 35 13.94 -23.34 0.38
N GLN A 36 14.96 -23.80 1.09
CA GLN A 36 15.92 -22.91 1.77
C GLN A 36 16.64 -21.97 0.80
N ARG A 37 17.10 -22.50 -0.34
CA ARG A 37 17.74 -21.68 -1.37
C ARG A 37 16.76 -20.67 -1.94
N ILE A 38 15.52 -21.07 -2.23
CA ILE A 38 14.48 -20.18 -2.77
C ILE A 38 14.09 -19.11 -1.73
N GLU A 39 13.87 -19.45 -0.46
CA GLU A 39 13.59 -18.46 0.59
C GLU A 39 14.76 -17.47 0.79
N ARG A 40 16.01 -17.88 0.50
CA ARG A 40 17.19 -17.02 0.61
C ARG A 40 17.42 -16.14 -0.61
N THR A 41 17.39 -16.71 -1.81
CA THR A 41 17.79 -16.03 -3.06
C THR A 41 16.62 -15.57 -3.91
N GLY A 42 15.46 -16.20 -3.76
CA GLY A 42 14.26 -15.96 -4.58
C GLY A 42 14.32 -16.64 -5.94
N ASP A 43 15.39 -17.37 -6.28
CA ASP A 43 15.52 -17.96 -7.62
C ASP A 43 14.94 -19.37 -7.65
N ALA A 44 13.93 -19.59 -8.48
CA ALA A 44 13.27 -20.89 -8.64
C ALA A 44 13.17 -21.27 -10.12
N SER A 45 13.21 -22.57 -10.44
CA SER A 45 12.76 -23.00 -11.76
C SER A 45 11.24 -22.85 -11.86
N MET A 46 10.69 -22.82 -13.07
CA MET A 46 9.24 -22.75 -13.26
C MET A 46 8.50 -23.91 -12.57
N GLU A 47 9.08 -25.10 -12.62
CA GLU A 47 8.55 -26.29 -11.95
C GLU A 47 8.58 -26.12 -10.43
N SER A 48 9.68 -25.63 -9.88
CA SER A 48 9.81 -25.40 -8.43
C SER A 48 8.85 -24.31 -7.94
N ALA A 49 8.70 -23.25 -8.73
CA ALA A 49 7.79 -22.14 -8.45
C ALA A 49 6.33 -22.60 -8.47
N SER A 50 5.95 -23.37 -9.50
CA SER A 50 4.61 -23.95 -9.62
C SER A 50 4.31 -24.95 -8.50
N ALA A 51 5.28 -25.80 -8.14
CA ALA A 51 5.13 -26.75 -7.03
C ALA A 51 4.91 -26.04 -5.69
N LEU A 52 5.64 -24.95 -5.42
CA LEU A 52 5.43 -24.14 -4.22
C LEU A 52 4.06 -23.45 -4.22
N ALA A 53 3.63 -22.91 -5.35
CA ALA A 53 2.31 -22.29 -5.49
C ALA A 53 1.18 -23.30 -5.24
N SER A 54 1.29 -24.48 -5.86
CA SER A 54 0.33 -25.58 -5.66
C SER A 54 0.30 -26.06 -4.20
N ALA A 55 1.46 -26.20 -3.55
CA ALA A 55 1.55 -26.63 -2.15
C ALA A 55 0.90 -25.64 -1.18
N LEU A 56 1.00 -24.34 -1.50
CA LEU A 56 0.40 -23.26 -0.72
C LEU A 56 -1.06 -22.98 -1.10
N ASN A 57 -1.59 -23.65 -2.13
CA ASN A 57 -2.90 -23.41 -2.71
C ASN A 57 -3.07 -21.95 -3.19
N LEU A 58 -2.05 -21.43 -3.86
CA LEU A 58 -1.99 -20.08 -4.40
C LEU A 58 -1.81 -20.10 -5.91
N GLU A 59 -2.25 -19.03 -6.58
CA GLU A 59 -1.90 -18.82 -7.98
C GLU A 59 -0.41 -18.46 -8.09
N LEU A 60 0.27 -18.97 -9.12
CA LEU A 60 1.70 -18.74 -9.31
C LEU A 60 2.04 -17.24 -9.41
N ALA A 61 1.18 -16.43 -10.01
CA ALA A 61 1.34 -14.98 -10.13
C ALA A 61 1.51 -14.28 -8.78
N VAL A 62 0.87 -14.80 -7.73
CA VAL A 62 0.93 -14.26 -6.37
C VAL A 62 2.33 -14.44 -5.78
N LEU A 63 3.05 -15.52 -6.12
CA LEU A 63 4.38 -15.84 -5.59
C LEU A 63 5.54 -15.24 -6.38
N ILE A 64 5.31 -14.79 -7.62
CA ILE A 64 6.35 -14.20 -8.47
C ILE A 64 6.64 -12.77 -8.02
N GLU A 65 7.92 -12.41 -7.97
CA GLU A 65 8.36 -11.02 -7.89
C GLU A 65 8.04 -10.35 -9.23
N THR A 66 6.80 -9.86 -9.35
CA THR A 66 6.41 -9.04 -10.50
C THR A 66 7.24 -7.77 -10.41
N PRO A 67 7.98 -7.37 -11.47
CA PRO A 67 8.61 -6.06 -11.46
C PRO A 67 7.50 -5.06 -11.22
N VAL A 68 7.57 -4.37 -10.08
CA VAL A 68 6.78 -3.17 -9.81
C VAL A 68 6.79 -2.36 -11.09
N VAL A 69 5.65 -2.31 -11.77
CA VAL A 69 5.39 -1.20 -12.66
C VAL A 69 5.36 -0.04 -11.68
N ALA A 70 6.52 0.59 -11.54
CA ALA A 70 6.64 1.83 -10.82
C ALA A 70 5.58 2.72 -11.44
N VAL A 71 4.47 2.94 -10.71
CA VAL A 71 3.65 4.11 -10.96
C VAL A 71 4.67 5.23 -10.89
N LYS A 72 4.92 5.82 -12.05
CA LYS A 72 6.03 6.73 -12.29
C LYS A 72 5.84 7.86 -11.28
N SER A 73 6.51 7.76 -10.13
CA SER A 73 6.53 8.85 -9.18
C SER A 73 7.25 9.96 -9.91
N ILE A 74 6.45 10.94 -10.32
CA ILE A 74 6.96 12.09 -11.03
C ILE A 74 7.80 12.85 -10.00
N ARG A 75 9.08 12.50 -9.92
CA ARG A 75 10.09 13.32 -9.26
C ARG A 75 10.35 14.50 -10.17
N PHE A 76 9.48 15.50 -10.16
CA PHE A 76 9.83 16.81 -10.70
C PHE A 76 10.91 17.40 -9.79
N LYS A 77 12.17 17.25 -10.21
CA LYS A 77 13.22 18.20 -9.82
C LYS A 77 12.87 19.51 -10.51
N LEU A 78 12.23 20.44 -9.82
CA LEU A 78 12.24 21.85 -10.21
C LEU A 78 12.00 22.74 -8.97
N TRP A 79 13.06 23.00 -8.20
CA TRP A 79 13.17 24.26 -7.48
C TRP A 79 13.35 25.37 -8.53
N GLY A 80 12.45 26.35 -8.58
CA GLY A 80 12.81 27.67 -9.13
C GLY A 80 11.78 28.54 -9.88
N ALA A 81 10.54 28.15 -10.20
CA ALA A 81 9.73 29.00 -11.09
C ALA A 81 8.19 28.93 -10.96
N ILE A 82 7.61 29.08 -9.77
CA ILE A 82 6.14 29.26 -9.61
C ILE A 82 5.85 30.65 -9.05
N GLY A 83 6.02 31.67 -9.90
CA GLY A 83 5.70 33.06 -9.54
C GLY A 83 5.02 33.90 -10.61
N LEU A 84 4.91 33.46 -11.89
CA LEU A 84 4.56 34.40 -12.97
C LEU A 84 3.56 33.94 -14.04
N LEU A 85 2.85 32.82 -13.88
CA LEU A 85 1.80 32.42 -14.84
C LEU A 85 0.40 32.32 -14.21
N GLY A 86 0.09 33.22 -13.28
CA GLY A 86 -1.20 33.30 -12.62
C GLY A 86 -2.27 34.17 -13.31
N SER A 87 -1.98 34.84 -14.44
CA SER A 87 -2.91 35.90 -14.92
C SER A 87 -3.45 35.80 -16.36
N ALA A 88 -3.25 34.72 -17.11
CA ALA A 88 -3.59 34.70 -18.55
C ALA A 88 -4.68 33.70 -18.97
N ILE A 89 -5.41 33.07 -18.06
CA ILE A 89 -6.50 32.12 -18.39
C ILE A 89 -7.84 32.54 -17.75
N ILE A 90 -8.10 33.85 -17.65
CA ILE A 90 -9.44 34.38 -17.30
C ILE A 90 -9.98 35.18 -18.48
N ALA A 91 -10.10 34.54 -19.64
CA ALA A 91 -10.92 35.05 -20.71
C ALA A 91 -11.32 33.88 -21.61
N LEU A 92 -12.62 33.70 -21.80
CA LEU A 92 -13.32 32.68 -22.61
C LEU A 92 -13.75 31.45 -21.82
N GLY A 93 -14.95 31.55 -21.24
CA GLY A 93 -15.54 30.61 -20.30
C GLY A 93 -16.13 29.33 -20.87
N TRP A 94 -16.65 28.53 -19.92
CA TRP A 94 -17.38 27.25 -20.05
C TRP A 94 -16.49 26.07 -20.57
N TRP A 95 -16.14 25.01 -19.81
CA TRP A 95 -16.82 24.25 -18.75
C TRP A 95 -15.84 23.61 -17.72
N SER A 96 -16.30 23.55 -16.47
CA SER A 96 -15.93 22.65 -15.35
C SER A 96 -14.45 22.32 -15.04
N SER A 97 -13.62 23.31 -14.76
CA SER A 97 -12.58 23.05 -13.77
C SER A 97 -13.21 23.23 -12.39
N ALA A 98 -13.70 22.14 -11.80
CA ALA A 98 -13.56 22.02 -10.35
C ALA A 98 -12.10 22.41 -10.08
N VAL A 99 -11.89 23.55 -9.41
CA VAL A 99 -10.54 23.93 -8.99
C VAL A 99 -10.16 22.82 -8.03
N ALA A 100 -9.38 21.85 -8.51
CA ALA A 100 -8.97 20.71 -7.72
C ALA A 100 -8.02 21.28 -6.66
N GLU A 101 -8.58 21.54 -5.48
CA GLU A 101 -7.84 21.98 -4.32
C GLU A 101 -6.93 20.83 -3.92
N GLN A 102 -5.62 21.05 -4.03
CA GLN A 102 -4.62 20.06 -3.70
C GLN A 102 -4.16 20.29 -2.27
N VAL A 103 -4.24 19.26 -1.45
CA VAL A 103 -3.84 19.29 -0.04
C VAL A 103 -2.67 18.33 0.14
N MET A 104 -1.66 18.79 0.88
CA MET A 104 -0.57 17.94 1.32
C MET A 104 -0.97 17.23 2.61
N VAL A 105 -1.02 15.90 2.58
CA VAL A 105 -1.30 15.05 3.74
C VAL A 105 -0.03 14.29 4.08
N SER A 106 0.54 14.54 5.26
CA SER A 106 1.58 13.70 5.83
C SER A 106 0.94 12.57 6.62
N LEU A 107 1.27 11.34 6.25
CA LEU A 107 0.80 10.12 6.89
C LEU A 107 1.97 9.40 7.58
N SER A 108 1.75 9.03 8.84
CA SER A 108 2.61 8.11 9.59
C SER A 108 1.78 6.92 10.06
N ILE A 109 2.30 5.72 9.86
CA ILE A 109 1.66 4.44 10.16
C ILE A 109 2.63 3.67 11.03
N GLU A 110 2.20 3.38 12.24
CA GLU A 110 2.94 2.51 13.16
C GLU A 110 2.19 1.19 13.27
N THR A 111 2.85 0.12 12.82
CA THR A 111 2.42 -1.27 12.98
C THR A 111 3.33 -1.93 14.03
N PRO A 112 2.92 -3.06 14.65
CA PRO A 112 3.75 -3.74 15.65
C PRO A 112 5.15 -4.11 15.15
N ASP A 113 5.27 -4.45 13.86
CA ASP A 113 6.53 -4.93 13.26
C ASP A 113 7.31 -3.84 12.52
N LYS A 114 6.67 -2.73 12.13
CA LYS A 114 7.26 -1.73 11.24
C LYS A 114 6.63 -0.34 11.39
N VAL A 115 7.47 0.68 11.35
CA VAL A 115 7.05 2.09 11.33
C VAL A 115 7.27 2.64 9.92
N TYR A 116 6.22 3.24 9.36
CA TYR A 116 6.26 4.02 8.13
C TYR A 116 5.96 5.46 8.51
N SER A 117 6.94 6.36 8.44
CA SER A 117 6.75 7.77 8.80
C SER A 117 6.90 8.68 7.58
N ASP A 118 6.38 9.91 7.73
CA ASP A 118 6.66 11.02 6.82
C ASP A 118 6.26 10.76 5.36
N MET A 119 5.22 9.95 5.16
CA MET A 119 4.67 9.72 3.83
C MET A 119 3.90 10.97 3.38
N MET A 120 4.49 11.75 2.49
CA MET A 120 3.86 12.93 1.90
C MET A 120 2.96 12.52 0.75
N LEU A 121 1.65 12.68 0.91
CA LEU A 121 0.63 12.40 -0.07
C LEU A 121 -0.01 13.71 -0.56
N LEU A 122 0.08 13.96 -1.86
CA LEU A 122 -0.72 15.01 -2.50
C LEU A 122 -2.10 14.44 -2.80
N ASN A 123 -3.11 14.90 -2.09
CA ASN A 123 -4.50 14.51 -2.31
C ASN A 123 -5.28 15.67 -2.94
N GLU A 124 -6.11 15.37 -3.93
CA GLU A 124 -7.09 16.32 -4.44
C GLU A 124 -8.37 16.21 -3.60
N VAL A 125 -8.82 17.33 -3.05
CA VAL A 125 -10.05 17.37 -2.24
C VAL A 125 -11.23 16.88 -3.08
N GLY A 126 -11.97 15.92 -2.52
CA GLY A 126 -13.11 15.25 -3.17
C GLY A 126 -12.73 14.05 -4.05
N LYS A 127 -11.44 13.70 -4.17
CA LYS A 127 -10.98 12.50 -4.88
C LYS A 127 -10.41 11.45 -3.95
N GLU A 128 -10.54 10.20 -4.38
CA GLU A 128 -9.93 9.04 -3.75
C GLU A 128 -8.41 9.02 -4.03
N SER A 129 -7.60 8.87 -2.99
CA SER A 129 -6.16 8.63 -3.08
C SER A 129 -5.84 7.27 -2.49
N GLU A 130 -5.22 6.42 -3.29
CA GLU A 130 -4.86 5.06 -2.91
C GLU A 130 -3.42 5.00 -2.40
N ILE A 131 -3.23 4.29 -1.29
CA ILE A 131 -1.93 3.91 -0.76
C ILE A 131 -1.93 2.40 -0.57
N GLU A 132 -0.92 1.75 -1.14
CA GLU A 132 -0.64 0.34 -0.94
C GLU A 132 0.73 0.19 -0.26
N LEU A 133 0.76 -0.53 0.86
CA LEU A 133 1.96 -0.76 1.65
C LEU A 133 2.22 -2.27 1.80
N ASP A 134 3.41 -2.68 1.38
CA ASP A 134 3.96 -4.03 1.47
C ASP A 134 2.99 -5.14 1.00
N HIS A 135 2.09 -4.82 0.05
CA HIS A 135 1.05 -5.71 -0.51
C HIS A 135 0.09 -6.32 0.53
N GLN A 136 0.08 -5.80 1.76
CA GLN A 136 -0.78 -6.26 2.85
C GLN A 136 -1.81 -5.21 3.23
N PHE A 137 -1.44 -3.93 3.13
CA PHE A 137 -2.28 -2.82 3.55
C PHE A 137 -2.65 -1.99 2.34
N ARG A 138 -3.90 -2.11 1.93
CA ARG A 138 -4.51 -1.23 0.93
C ARG A 138 -5.42 -0.25 1.64
N MET A 139 -5.17 1.03 1.46
CA MET A 139 -5.96 2.11 2.05
C MET A 139 -6.37 3.10 0.97
N ILE A 140 -7.62 3.52 0.99
CA ILE A 140 -8.14 4.55 0.10
C ILE A 140 -8.60 5.72 0.95
N PHE A 141 -7.92 6.85 0.81
CA PHE A 141 -8.20 8.10 1.51
C PHE A 141 -9.14 8.94 0.65
N THR A 142 -10.17 9.50 1.26
CA THR A 142 -11.03 10.52 0.65
C THR A 142 -11.04 11.71 1.56
N THR A 143 -10.65 12.86 1.02
CA THR A 143 -10.62 14.11 1.79
C THR A 143 -11.77 14.98 1.33
N GLN A 144 -12.53 15.52 2.27
CA GLN A 144 -13.61 16.45 1.99
C GLN A 144 -13.49 17.67 2.91
N ARG A 145 -13.55 18.87 2.34
CA ARG A 145 -13.55 20.10 3.15
C ARG A 145 -14.88 20.26 3.88
N GLN A 146 -14.82 20.48 5.20
CA GLN A 146 -15.96 20.71 6.08
C GLN A 146 -15.70 21.96 6.92
N GLY A 147 -15.93 23.13 6.31
CA GLY A 147 -15.61 24.43 6.91
C GLY A 147 -14.10 24.60 7.10
N GLU A 148 -13.68 24.88 8.34
CA GLU A 148 -12.28 25.06 8.76
C GLU A 148 -11.51 23.72 8.89
N HIS A 149 -12.19 22.58 8.78
CA HIS A 149 -11.59 21.25 8.95
C HIS A 149 -11.63 20.46 7.64
N LEU A 150 -10.71 19.51 7.51
CA LEU A 150 -10.77 18.47 6.49
C LEU A 150 -11.27 17.17 7.11
N LEU A 151 -12.36 16.63 6.57
CA LEU A 151 -12.81 15.28 6.86
C LEU A 151 -12.00 14.30 6.00
N ILE A 152 -11.15 13.51 6.62
CA ILE A 152 -10.42 12.42 5.97
C ILE A 152 -11.14 11.11 6.31
N THR A 153 -11.67 10.44 5.29
CA THR A 153 -12.22 9.09 5.40
C THR A 153 -11.24 8.11 4.79
N THR A 154 -10.92 7.04 5.52
CA THR A 154 -9.96 6.04 5.07
C THR A 154 -10.64 4.69 4.96
N LYS A 155 -10.84 4.17 3.75
CA LYS A 155 -11.25 2.78 3.54
C LYS A 155 -10.03 1.88 3.66
N ILE A 156 -10.03 1.00 4.65
CA ILE A 156 -8.93 0.08 4.98
C ILE A 156 -9.35 -1.32 4.55
N TYR A 157 -8.55 -1.93 3.70
CA TYR A 157 -8.79 -3.27 3.19
C TYR A 157 -7.80 -4.26 3.80
N ASN A 158 -8.30 -5.46 4.07
CA ASN A 158 -7.48 -6.61 4.41
C ASN A 158 -7.47 -7.58 3.22
N PHE A 159 -6.33 -8.25 2.98
CA PHE A 159 -6.19 -9.26 1.94
C PHE A 159 -6.50 -10.64 2.53
N ILE A 160 -7.66 -11.20 2.18
CA ILE A 160 -8.16 -12.49 2.68
C ILE A 160 -8.59 -13.33 1.49
N GLU A 161 -8.21 -14.62 1.46
CA GLU A 161 -8.66 -15.57 0.41
C GLU A 161 -8.41 -15.06 -1.02
N ASN A 162 -7.28 -14.38 -1.24
CA ASN A 162 -6.89 -13.82 -2.53
C ASN A 162 -7.72 -12.60 -3.01
N GLU A 163 -8.51 -11.99 -2.13
CA GLU A 163 -9.30 -10.78 -2.43
C GLU A 163 -9.11 -9.70 -1.35
N TYR A 164 -9.14 -8.44 -1.76
CA TYR A 164 -9.22 -7.31 -0.82
C TYR A 164 -10.65 -7.14 -0.34
N ARG A 165 -10.89 -7.39 0.94
CA ARG A 165 -12.18 -7.11 1.58
C ARG A 165 -12.07 -5.87 2.45
N LEU A 166 -13.04 -4.96 2.31
CA LEU A 166 -13.13 -3.77 3.15
C LEU A 166 -13.28 -4.22 4.61
N PHE A 167 -12.31 -3.85 5.43
CA PHE A 167 -12.30 -4.18 6.84
C PHE A 167 -12.91 -3.04 7.66
N SER A 168 -12.52 -1.80 7.39
CA SER A 168 -12.96 -0.63 8.15
C SER A 168 -12.96 0.62 7.28
N SER A 169 -13.81 1.60 7.61
CA SER A 169 -13.85 2.89 6.90
C SER A 169 -13.92 4.08 7.86
N PRO A 170 -12.94 4.23 8.78
CA PRO A 170 -12.93 5.30 9.76
C PRO A 170 -12.87 6.69 9.10
N GLY A 171 -13.50 7.66 9.76
CA GLY A 171 -13.45 9.08 9.40
C GLY A 171 -12.87 9.92 10.52
N MET A 172 -12.13 10.96 10.17
CA MET A 172 -11.49 11.87 11.11
C MET A 172 -11.54 13.30 10.60
N LEU A 173 -11.79 14.24 11.50
CA LEU A 173 -11.64 15.67 11.22
C LEU A 173 -10.22 16.11 11.57
N VAL A 174 -9.56 16.75 10.61
CA VAL A 174 -8.19 17.26 10.72
C VAL A 174 -8.22 18.78 10.54
N ALA A 175 -7.65 19.52 11.49
CA ALA A 175 -7.48 20.97 11.39
C ALA A 175 -6.18 21.32 10.64
N ASP A 176 -6.09 22.54 10.11
CA ASP A 176 -4.90 22.98 9.36
C ASP A 176 -3.65 22.91 10.25
N ARG A 177 -2.62 22.23 9.75
CA ARG A 177 -1.32 21.99 10.40
C ARG A 177 -1.36 21.26 11.75
N GLU A 178 -2.51 20.76 12.19
CA GLU A 178 -2.64 19.98 13.41
C GLU A 178 -2.65 18.47 13.10
N PRO A 179 -1.85 17.67 13.82
CA PRO A 179 -1.88 16.23 13.65
C PRO A 179 -3.09 15.62 14.35
N ALA A 180 -3.75 14.69 13.68
CA ALA A 180 -4.84 13.90 14.22
C ALA A 180 -4.49 12.40 14.12
N SER A 181 -4.86 11.62 15.14
CA SER A 181 -4.41 10.23 15.31
C SER A 181 -5.58 9.28 15.46
N LEU A 182 -5.53 8.14 14.78
CA LEU A 182 -6.56 7.13 14.74
C LEU A 182 -5.93 5.77 15.01
N ILE A 183 -6.49 5.03 15.97
CA ILE A 183 -6.10 3.65 16.23
C ILE A 183 -7.10 2.73 15.55
N VAL A 184 -6.60 1.88 14.66
CA VAL A 184 -7.38 0.84 13.98
C VAL A 184 -6.91 -0.51 14.51
N THR A 185 -7.85 -1.33 14.98
CA THR A 185 -7.56 -2.71 15.41
C THR A 185 -8.03 -3.65 14.32
N PHE A 186 -7.14 -4.48 13.78
CA PHE A 186 -7.41 -5.48 12.75
C PHE A 186 -7.98 -6.77 13.35
N PRO A 187 -8.59 -7.67 12.55
CA PRO A 187 -9.18 -8.93 13.05
C PRO A 187 -8.20 -9.89 13.71
N ASP A 188 -6.91 -9.75 13.45
CA ASP A 188 -5.81 -10.52 14.02
C ASP A 188 -5.21 -9.86 15.27
N ASP A 189 -5.99 -8.96 15.91
CA ASP A 189 -5.61 -8.13 17.06
C ASP A 189 -4.42 -7.18 16.81
N GLN A 190 -3.97 -7.02 15.57
CA GLN A 190 -2.95 -6.02 15.25
C GLN A 190 -3.52 -4.61 15.40
N ARG A 191 -2.81 -3.77 16.15
CA ARG A 191 -3.14 -2.35 16.30
C ARG A 191 -2.28 -1.52 15.38
N VAL A 192 -2.91 -0.73 14.54
CA VAL A 192 -2.25 0.22 13.65
C VAL A 192 -2.61 1.62 14.09
N ASN A 193 -1.58 2.42 14.38
CA ASN A 193 -1.75 3.83 14.69
C ASN A 193 -1.51 4.63 13.41
N LEU A 194 -2.54 5.35 12.97
CA LEU A 194 -2.53 6.22 11.82
C LEU A 194 -2.49 7.67 12.30
N GLN A 195 -1.40 8.36 12.03
CA GLN A 195 -1.27 9.79 12.31
C GLN A 195 -1.29 10.55 10.99
N LEU A 196 -2.20 11.52 10.90
CA LEU A 196 -2.43 12.34 9.72
C LEU A 196 -2.22 13.79 10.10
N LYS A 197 -1.57 14.56 9.22
CA LYS A 197 -1.52 16.01 9.31
C LYS A 197 -1.68 16.57 7.90
N ALA A 198 -2.51 17.59 7.77
CA ALA A 198 -2.78 18.24 6.49
C ALA A 198 -2.32 19.70 6.52
N ASP A 199 -1.87 20.22 5.38
CA ASP A 199 -1.52 21.63 5.16
C ASP A 199 -2.40 22.16 4.01
N PHE A 200 -3.34 23.06 4.32
CA PHE A 200 -4.42 23.49 3.41
C PHE A 200 -4.97 24.90 3.68
#